data_AF-A0A957VH88-F1
#
_entry.id   AF-A0A957VH88-F1
#
_cell.length_a   1.000
_cell.length_b   1.000
_cell.length_c   1.000
_cell.angle_alpha   90.00
_cell.angle_beta   90.00
_cell.angle_gamma   90.00
#
_symmetry.space_group_name_H-M   'P 1'
#
loop_
_entity.id
_entity.type
_entity.pdbx_description
1 polymer ?
#
loop_
_entity_poly.entity_id
_entity_poly.type
_entity_poly.pdbx_seq_one_letter_code
_entity_poly.pdbx_strand_id
1 'polypeptide(L)'
;SVREEWTSPSTGITYPSGWDVNVPGQDLALIVTPVVADQEMLVSFIYWEGAVHAEGTMAGTPVTGRGYVELTGYGGSGGYQR
;
A
#
# COMPACT_ATOMS: atom_id res chain seq x y z
N SER A 1 -7.53 -7.89 0.97
CA SER A 1 -8.20 -7.09 2.01
C SER A 1 -7.22 -6.08 2.56
N VAL A 2 -7.70 -4.97 3.11
CA VAL A 2 -6.87 -4.06 3.90
C VAL A 2 -6.56 -4.73 5.24
N ARG A 3 -5.31 -4.64 5.66
CA ARG A 3 -4.80 -5.16 6.92
C ARG A 3 -4.31 -4.06 7.84
N GLU A 4 -3.74 -3.01 7.26
CA GLU A 4 -3.21 -1.84 7.96
C GLU A 4 -3.58 -0.57 7.23
N GLU A 5 -3.87 0.47 7.99
CA GLU A 5 -4.07 1.82 7.50
C GLU A 5 -3.11 2.77 8.23
N TRP A 6 -2.57 3.72 7.50
CA TRP A 6 -1.77 4.81 8.03
C TRP A 6 -2.45 6.14 7.74
N THR A 7 -2.58 6.97 8.78
CA THR A 7 -3.12 8.33 8.63
C THR A 7 -1.97 9.31 8.67
N SER A 8 -1.84 10.11 7.60
CA SER A 8 -0.82 11.14 7.51
C SER A 8 -1.01 12.19 8.60
N PRO A 9 0.01 12.47 9.42
CA PRO A 9 -0.03 13.59 10.36
C PRO A 9 0.02 14.95 9.65
N SER A 10 0.48 15.00 8.39
CA SER A 10 0.62 16.23 7.62
C SER A 10 -0.67 16.64 6.91
N THR A 11 -1.44 15.68 6.38
CA THR A 11 -2.62 15.95 5.56
C THR A 11 -3.92 15.43 6.18
N GLY A 12 -3.83 14.54 7.17
CA GLY A 12 -4.99 13.82 7.73
C GLY A 12 -5.56 12.75 6.80
N ILE A 13 -4.93 12.46 5.66
CA ILE A 13 -5.38 11.44 4.72
C ILE A 13 -5.06 10.06 5.27
N THR A 14 -6.06 9.17 5.28
CA THR A 14 -5.88 7.76 5.64
C THR A 14 -5.64 6.92 4.39
N TYR A 15 -4.49 6.25 4.35
CA TYR A 15 -4.09 5.34 3.28
C TYR A 15 -4.13 3.91 3.78
N PRO A 16 -4.74 2.95 3.06
CA PRO A 16 -4.54 1.54 3.35
C PRO A 16 -3.09 1.23 2.98
N SER A 17 -2.20 1.02 3.94
CA SER A 17 -0.77 0.86 3.69
C SER A 17 -0.29 -0.60 3.74
N GLY A 18 -1.15 -1.52 4.18
CA GLY A 18 -0.87 -2.94 4.25
C GLY A 18 -2.07 -3.81 3.88
N TRP A 19 -1.81 -4.97 3.27
CA TRP A 19 -2.85 -5.83 2.68
C TRP A 19 -2.57 -7.32 2.81
N ASP A 20 -3.65 -8.10 2.81
CA ASP A 20 -3.60 -9.48 2.34
C ASP A 20 -4.05 -9.51 0.87
N VAL A 21 -3.17 -9.97 -0.02
CA VAL A 21 -3.39 -10.07 -1.46
C VAL A 21 -3.55 -11.54 -1.83
N ASN A 22 -4.69 -11.89 -2.41
CA ASN A 22 -4.96 -13.24 -2.88
C ASN A 22 -5.22 -13.22 -4.39
N VAL A 23 -4.52 -14.10 -5.12
CA VAL A 23 -4.73 -14.33 -6.55
C VAL A 23 -5.05 -15.82 -6.74
N PRO A 24 -6.32 -16.24 -6.61
CA PRO A 24 -6.70 -17.66 -6.59
C PRO A 24 -6.29 -18.42 -7.86
N GLY A 25 -6.35 -17.76 -9.02
CA GLY A 25 -5.93 -18.36 -10.30
C GLY A 25 -4.43 -18.69 -10.39
N GLN A 26 -3.63 -18.24 -9.44
CA GLN A 26 -2.18 -18.49 -9.35
C GLN A 26 -1.80 -19.25 -8.06
N ASP A 27 -2.79 -19.71 -7.27
CA ASP A 27 -2.58 -20.24 -5.92
C ASP A 27 -1.61 -19.38 -5.08
N LEU A 28 -1.79 -18.06 -5.18
CA LEU A 28 -0.92 -17.06 -4.58
C LEU A 28 -1.65 -16.33 -3.45
N ALA A 29 -1.03 -16.34 -2.27
CA ALA A 29 -1.45 -15.55 -1.12
C ALA A 29 -0.22 -14.81 -0.58
N LEU A 30 -0.33 -13.48 -0.46
CA LEU A 30 0.74 -12.61 0.01
C LEU A 30 0.23 -11.67 1.10
N ILE A 31 1.05 -11.47 2.11
CA ILE A 31 0.96 -10.34 3.04
C ILE A 31 1.90 -9.27 2.49
N VAL A 32 1.37 -8.07 2.26
CA VAL A 32 2.12 -6.91 1.79
C VAL A 32 2.19 -5.90 2.92
N THR A 33 3.42 -5.60 3.35
CA THR A 33 3.73 -4.73 4.50
C THR A 33 4.59 -3.55 4.04
N PRO A 34 4.27 -2.30 4.43
CA PRO A 34 5.09 -1.15 4.11
C PRO A 34 6.42 -1.23 4.85
N VAL A 35 7.52 -0.85 4.20
CA VAL A 35 8.86 -0.83 4.84
C VAL A 35 8.90 0.23 5.94
N VAL A 36 8.28 1.38 5.68
CA VAL A 36 7.97 2.43 6.65
C VAL A 36 6.58 2.99 6.35
N ALA A 37 5.87 3.48 7.37
CA ALA A 37 4.48 3.91 7.21
C ALA A 37 4.36 5.28 6.49
N ASP A 38 5.21 6.23 6.84
CA ASP A 38 5.21 7.59 6.28
C ASP A 38 5.98 7.63 4.95
N GLN A 39 5.24 7.48 3.86
CA GLN A 39 5.73 7.59 2.48
C GLN A 39 4.76 8.44 1.65
N GLU A 40 4.11 9.43 2.29
CA GLU A 40 3.28 10.41 1.59
C GLU A 40 4.15 11.43 0.85
N MET A 41 3.79 11.70 -0.39
CA MET A 41 4.47 12.64 -1.26
C MET A 41 3.60 13.87 -1.49
N LEU A 42 4.09 15.01 -1.01
CA LEU A 42 3.46 16.33 -1.14
C LEU A 42 4.01 17.08 -2.35
N VAL A 43 3.68 16.60 -3.56
CA VAL A 43 4.15 17.18 -4.83
C VAL A 43 3.01 17.93 -5.55
N SER A 44 2.94 17.88 -6.88
CA SER A 44 1.84 18.51 -7.65
C SER A 44 0.46 17.89 -7.37
N PHE A 45 0.42 16.66 -6.87
CA PHE A 45 -0.74 16.09 -6.22
C PHE A 45 -0.26 15.23 -5.05
N ILE A 46 -1.11 15.12 -4.04
CA ILE A 46 -0.80 14.32 -2.85
C ILE A 46 -1.11 12.85 -3.14
N TYR A 47 -0.14 11.99 -2.90
CA TYR A 47 -0.27 10.54 -3.02
C TYR A 47 0.68 9.84 -2.06
N TRP A 48 0.42 8.57 -1.78
CA TRP A 48 1.36 7.74 -1.02
C TRP A 48 2.04 6.79 -1.99
N GLU A 49 3.38 6.77 -1.98
CA GLU A 49 4.17 5.85 -2.80
C GLU A 49 5.27 5.26 -1.96
N GLY A 50 5.13 3.99 -1.64
CA GLY A 50 5.96 3.38 -0.62
C GLY A 50 6.56 2.05 -1.01
N ALA A 51 7.81 1.87 -0.60
CA ALA A 51 8.48 0.57 -0.66
C ALA A 51 7.76 -0.42 0.26
N VAL A 52 7.56 -1.65 -0.22
CA VAL A 52 6.88 -2.73 0.49
C VAL A 52 7.70 -4.02 0.49
N HIS A 53 7.53 -4.82 1.54
CA HIS A 53 7.90 -6.24 1.57
C HIS A 53 6.64 -7.06 1.30
N ALA A 54 6.75 -8.10 0.47
CA ALA A 54 5.70 -9.10 0.29
C ALA A 54 6.20 -10.49 0.70
N GLU A 55 5.43 -11.20 1.52
CA GLU A 55 5.74 -12.58 1.93
C GLU A 55 4.49 -13.45 1.91
N GLY A 56 4.63 -14.74 1.63
CA GLY A 56 3.50 -15.65 1.62
C GLY A 56 3.80 -16.93 0.87
N THR A 57 2.83 -17.43 0.10
CA THR A 57 2.95 -18.71 -0.61
C THR A 57 2.44 -18.61 -2.04
N MET A 58 3.10 -19.32 -2.96
CA MET A 58 2.65 -19.57 -4.33
C MET A 58 2.69 -21.07 -4.59
N ALA A 59 1.55 -21.67 -4.98
CA ALA A 59 1.44 -23.12 -5.16
C ALA A 59 1.96 -23.93 -3.94
N GLY A 60 1.59 -23.49 -2.73
CA GLY A 60 2.06 -24.06 -1.46
C GLY A 60 3.53 -23.84 -1.12
N THR A 61 4.31 -23.16 -1.98
CA THR A 61 5.73 -22.88 -1.76
C THR A 61 5.93 -21.48 -1.17
N PRO A 62 6.72 -21.32 -0.09
CA PRO A 62 7.02 -19.99 0.46
C PRO A 62 7.72 -19.08 -0.56
N VAL A 63 7.28 -17.83 -0.63
CA VAL A 63 7.85 -16.79 -1.49
C VAL A 63 8.03 -15.49 -0.72
N THR A 64 9.05 -14.72 -1.10
CA THR A 64 9.29 -13.36 -0.61
C THR A 64 9.60 -12.44 -1.77
N GLY A 65 9.33 -11.14 -1.58
CA GLY A 65 9.50 -10.13 -2.62
C GLY A 65 9.62 -8.73 -2.04
N ARG A 66 10.10 -7.82 -2.87
CA ARG A 66 10.15 -6.38 -2.61
C ARG A 66 9.52 -5.66 -3.78
N GLY A 67 8.82 -4.57 -3.50
CA GLY A 67 8.15 -3.78 -4.52
C GLY A 67 7.80 -2.39 -4.04
N TYR A 68 6.96 -1.72 -4.80
CA TYR A 68 6.36 -0.42 -4.47
C TYR A 68 4.85 -0.49 -4.66
N VAL A 69 4.12 0.28 -3.87
CA VAL A 69 2.69 0.51 -4.04
C VAL A 69 2.44 2.01 -4.14
N GLU A 70 1.59 2.39 -5.09
CA GLU A 70 1.14 3.77 -5.29
C GLU A 70 -0.35 3.89 -4.95
N LEU A 71 -0.70 4.88 -4.13
CA LEU A 71 -2.06 5.13 -3.65
C LEU A 71 -2.45 6.57 -3.95
N THR A 72 -3.33 6.73 -4.93
CA THR A 72 -3.87 8.02 -5.37
C THR A 72 -5.37 8.11 -5.06
N GLY A 73 -5.90 9.33 -4.98
CA GLY A 73 -7.35 9.56 -4.80
C GLY A 73 -7.88 9.47 -3.36
N TYR A 74 -7.02 9.26 -2.36
CA TYR A 74 -7.42 9.17 -0.95
C TYR A 74 -7.65 10.54 -0.28
N GLY A 75 -7.20 11.64 -0.89
CA GLY A 75 -7.37 13.01 -0.39
C GLY A 75 -8.77 13.63 -0.50
N GLY A 76 -9.80 12.83 -0.84
CA GLY A 76 -11.16 13.32 -1.08
C GLY A 76 -11.28 14.15 -2.37
N SER A 77 -12.53 14.36 -2.82
CA SER A 77 -12.85 15.08 -4.07
C SER A 77 -12.66 16.61 -3.98
N GLY A 78 -12.04 17.13 -2.92
CA GLY A 78 -11.99 18.54 -2.60
C GLY A 78 -10.58 19.05 -2.29
N GLY A 79 -9.76 19.25 -3.32
CA GLY A 79 -8.79 20.36 -3.29
C GLY A 79 -7.32 20.07 -2.99
N TYR A 80 -6.83 18.84 -3.10
CA TYR A 80 -5.40 18.54 -2.93
C TYR A 80 -4.64 18.23 -4.24
N GLN A 81 -5.31 18.33 -5.38
CA GLN A 81 -4.68 18.60 -6.66
C GLN A 81 -4.66 20.13 -6.83
N ARG A 82 -3.52 20.78 -6.57
CA ARG A 82 -3.32 22.18 -6.93
C ARG A 82 -2.36 22.26 -8.10
#